data_AF-A0A1B8EFL9-F1
#
_entry.id   AF-A0A1B8EFL9-F1
#
_cell.length_a   1.000
_cell.length_b   1.000
_cell.length_c   1.000
_cell.angle_alpha   90.00
_cell.angle_beta   90.00
_cell.angle_gamma   90.00
#
_symmetry.space_group_name_H-M   'P 1'
#
loop_
_entity.id
_entity.type
_entity.pdbx_description
1 polymer ?
#
loop_
_entity_poly.entity_id
_entity_poly.type
_entity_poly.pdbx_seq_one_letter_code
_entity_poly.pdbx_strand_id
1 'polypeptide(L)'
;MAPTDYTIPDPPLTILGADLQCATLRAALKQLPLDIDLIVSSPMRRTLQTTTNALGWRIAEGIPAITLAEFQENSAKPCDTGSDPQALAAAWPAFDWSALDPAFPAKTGLYEFSKEGLTRRGEAARRWLRAREEKVVAVVSHAGFLRVGVSYCAYDNADFRIFEFAEGEEEGGGRLVEWALTEERGGGLGKSEKGVFGWETQRFPEEKERKADEGVPAEDAQGLGEVKVVS
;
A
#
# COMPACT_ATOMS: atom_id res chain seq x y z
N MET A 1 9.84 -17.16 -16.14
CA MET A 1 8.93 -16.13 -15.60
C MET A 1 7.55 -16.44 -16.14
N ALA A 2 6.54 -16.67 -15.29
CA ALA A 2 5.17 -16.81 -15.77
C ALA A 2 4.77 -15.49 -16.46
N PRO A 3 4.00 -15.51 -17.56
CA PRO A 3 3.54 -14.28 -18.20
C PRO A 3 2.74 -13.45 -17.19
N THR A 4 3.07 -12.15 -17.08
CA THR A 4 2.37 -11.24 -16.19
C THR A 4 0.99 -10.91 -16.78
N ASP A 5 -0.04 -11.61 -16.33
CA ASP A 5 -1.42 -11.31 -16.70
C ASP A 5 -2.01 -10.27 -15.75
N TYR A 6 -2.12 -9.04 -16.23
CA TYR A 6 -2.67 -7.92 -15.47
C TYR A 6 -4.20 -7.90 -15.42
N THR A 7 -4.87 -8.81 -16.13
CA THR A 7 -6.33 -8.85 -16.22
C THR A 7 -6.99 -9.67 -15.12
N ILE A 8 -6.22 -10.52 -14.43
CA ILE A 8 -6.71 -11.35 -13.32
C ILE A 8 -7.00 -10.45 -12.11
N PRO A 9 -8.24 -10.37 -11.60
CA PRO A 9 -8.56 -9.56 -10.44
C PRO A 9 -7.96 -10.12 -9.15
N ASP A 10 -7.28 -9.26 -8.38
CA ASP A 10 -6.68 -9.56 -7.06
C ASP A 10 -6.07 -10.98 -6.97
N PRO A 11 -5.05 -11.28 -7.80
CA PRO A 11 -4.55 -12.63 -7.96
C PRO A 11 -3.90 -13.14 -6.65
N PRO A 12 -4.01 -14.45 -6.38
CA PRO A 12 -3.25 -15.06 -5.29
C PRO A 12 -1.74 -15.10 -5.63
N LEU A 13 -0.93 -15.42 -4.64
CA LEU A 13 0.45 -15.82 -4.85
C LEU A 13 0.54 -17.00 -5.81
N THR A 14 1.61 -17.00 -6.62
CA THR A 14 2.02 -18.20 -7.35
C THR A 14 2.51 -19.28 -6.37
N ILE A 15 2.64 -20.53 -6.84
CA ILE A 15 3.23 -21.62 -6.05
C ILE A 15 4.62 -21.24 -5.53
N LEU A 16 5.46 -20.66 -6.40
CA LEU A 16 6.79 -20.15 -6.00
C LEU A 16 6.71 -19.10 -4.89
N GLY A 17 5.72 -18.19 -4.98
CA GLY A 17 5.46 -17.15 -4.00
C GLY A 17 5.02 -17.71 -2.65
N ALA A 18 3.99 -18.56 -2.68
CA ALA A 18 3.37 -19.15 -1.50
C ALA A 18 4.33 -20.09 -0.74
N ASP A 19 5.19 -20.80 -1.46
CA ASP A 19 6.09 -21.79 -0.88
C ASP A 19 7.48 -21.19 -0.62
N LEU A 20 8.36 -21.22 -1.63
CA LEU A 20 9.78 -20.93 -1.45
C LEU A 20 10.02 -19.49 -1.00
N GLN A 21 9.39 -18.51 -1.63
CA GLN A 21 9.62 -17.09 -1.32
C GLN A 21 9.17 -16.75 0.10
N CYS A 22 7.96 -17.16 0.51
CA CYS A 22 7.47 -16.96 1.87
C CYS A 22 8.28 -17.74 2.92
N ALA A 23 8.71 -18.97 2.62
CA ALA A 23 9.54 -19.75 3.53
C ALA A 23 10.93 -19.09 3.76
N THR A 24 11.56 -18.58 2.70
CA THR A 24 12.82 -17.84 2.80
C THR A 24 12.63 -16.54 3.59
N LEU A 25 11.58 -15.77 3.29
CA LEU A 25 11.28 -14.54 4.03
C LEU A 25 11.09 -14.82 5.52
N ARG A 26 10.27 -15.82 5.87
CA ARG A 26 10.04 -16.25 7.26
C ARG A 26 11.34 -16.58 7.98
N ALA A 27 12.21 -17.37 7.35
CA ALA A 27 13.47 -17.80 7.95
C ALA A 27 14.40 -16.62 8.23
N ALA A 28 14.42 -15.62 7.35
CA ALA A 28 15.21 -14.41 7.54
C ALA A 28 14.62 -13.49 8.64
N LEU A 29 13.30 -13.27 8.64
CA LEU A 29 12.63 -12.44 9.64
C LEU A 29 12.84 -12.99 11.06
N LYS A 30 12.80 -14.31 11.25
CA LYS A 30 13.06 -14.96 12.55
C LYS A 30 14.50 -14.80 13.06
N GLN A 31 15.44 -14.40 12.22
CA GLN A 31 16.84 -14.18 12.59
C GLN A 31 17.14 -12.71 12.93
N LEU A 32 16.20 -11.80 12.68
CA LEU A 32 16.38 -10.40 13.00
C LEU A 32 16.39 -10.18 14.52
N PRO A 33 17.24 -9.28 15.04
CA PRO A 33 17.21 -8.87 16.44
C PRO A 33 16.08 -7.84 16.70
N LEU A 34 14.92 -8.04 16.08
CA LEU A 34 13.74 -7.18 16.17
C LEU A 34 12.55 -8.03 16.61
N ASP A 35 11.81 -7.55 17.59
CA ASP A 35 10.58 -8.20 18.02
C ASP A 35 9.39 -7.48 17.41
N ILE A 36 8.67 -8.14 16.49
CA ILE A 36 7.54 -7.54 15.79
C ILE A 36 6.36 -7.46 16.73
N ASP A 37 5.82 -6.26 16.94
CA ASP A 37 4.74 -5.99 17.90
C ASP A 37 3.39 -5.73 17.22
N LEU A 38 3.40 -5.44 15.91
CA LEU A 38 2.21 -5.26 15.08
C LEU A 38 2.53 -5.69 13.65
N ILE A 39 1.56 -6.34 12.99
CA ILE A 39 1.59 -6.62 11.57
C ILE A 39 0.51 -5.82 10.86
N VAL A 40 0.88 -5.10 9.81
CA VAL A 40 -0.03 -4.36 8.94
C VAL A 40 0.04 -4.97 7.56
N SER A 41 -1.11 -5.36 7.01
CA SER A 41 -1.18 -5.91 5.67
C SER A 41 -2.07 -5.06 4.76
N SER A 42 -1.67 -4.90 3.51
CA SER A 42 -2.61 -4.50 2.47
C SER A 42 -3.78 -5.50 2.43
N PRO A 43 -5.04 -5.04 2.29
CA PRO A 43 -6.22 -5.89 2.17
C PRO A 43 -6.32 -6.57 0.78
N MET A 44 -5.26 -7.20 0.28
CA MET A 44 -5.23 -7.87 -1.03
C MET A 44 -4.76 -9.32 -0.88
N ARG A 45 -5.25 -10.25 -1.72
CA ARG A 45 -5.02 -11.69 -1.51
C ARG A 45 -3.54 -12.05 -1.38
N ARG A 46 -2.70 -11.55 -2.29
CA ARG A 46 -1.26 -11.83 -2.29
C ARG A 46 -0.53 -11.33 -1.04
N THR A 47 -0.94 -10.19 -0.47
CA THR A 47 -0.34 -9.64 0.76
C THR A 47 -0.85 -10.36 1.99
N LEU A 48 -2.14 -10.70 2.03
CA LEU A 48 -2.73 -11.53 3.10
C LEU A 48 -2.10 -12.93 3.13
N GLN A 49 -1.87 -13.55 1.96
CA GLN A 49 -1.15 -14.83 1.85
C GLN A 49 0.31 -14.71 2.25
N THR A 50 1.01 -13.67 1.79
CA THR A 50 2.41 -13.43 2.21
C THR A 50 2.50 -13.27 3.71
N THR A 51 1.59 -12.49 4.30
CA THR A 51 1.51 -12.26 5.74
C THR A 51 1.25 -13.57 6.48
N THR A 52 0.25 -14.33 6.05
CA THR A 52 -0.09 -15.63 6.65
C THR A 52 1.08 -16.61 6.58
N ASN A 53 1.73 -16.72 5.42
CA ASN A 53 2.76 -17.73 5.19
C ASN A 53 4.12 -17.34 5.80
N ALA A 54 4.49 -16.05 5.77
CA ALA A 54 5.80 -15.58 6.22
C ALA A 54 5.81 -15.06 7.67
N LEU A 55 4.70 -14.49 8.13
CA LEU A 55 4.54 -13.86 9.45
C LEU A 55 3.50 -14.54 10.34
N GLY A 56 2.77 -15.55 9.85
CA GLY A 56 1.73 -16.25 10.63
C GLY A 56 2.23 -16.90 11.92
N TRP A 57 3.54 -17.16 12.04
CA TRP A 57 4.15 -17.59 13.30
C TRP A 57 4.00 -16.54 14.41
N ARG A 58 4.08 -15.25 14.06
CA ARG A 58 3.98 -14.15 15.01
C ARG A 58 2.52 -13.84 15.36
N ILE A 59 1.60 -14.01 14.39
CA ILE A 59 0.16 -14.02 14.64
C ILE A 59 -0.22 -15.13 15.63
N ALA A 60 0.35 -16.33 15.47
CA ALA A 60 0.12 -17.45 16.38
C ALA A 60 0.68 -17.21 17.81
N GLU A 61 1.67 -16.31 17.95
CA GLU A 61 2.19 -15.85 19.24
C GLU A 61 1.31 -14.74 19.87
N GLY A 62 0.22 -14.35 19.22
CA GLY A 62 -0.76 -13.38 19.73
C GLY A 62 -0.54 -11.95 19.26
N ILE A 63 0.40 -11.70 18.35
CA ILE A 63 0.61 -10.36 17.79
C ILE A 63 -0.53 -9.99 16.84
N PRO A 64 -1.11 -8.78 16.99
CA PRO A 64 -2.18 -8.33 16.12
C PRO A 64 -1.72 -8.21 14.67
N ALA A 65 -2.56 -8.68 13.75
CA ALA A 65 -2.45 -8.43 12.33
C ALA A 65 -3.66 -7.64 11.87
N ILE A 66 -3.46 -6.44 11.34
CA ILE A 66 -4.52 -5.55 10.90
C ILE A 66 -4.45 -5.31 9.38
N THR A 67 -5.57 -4.92 8.80
CA THR A 67 -5.64 -4.55 7.38
C THR A 67 -5.84 -3.04 7.20
N LEU A 68 -5.09 -2.44 6.28
CA LEU A 68 -5.18 -1.00 5.99
C LEU A 68 -5.13 -0.72 4.49
N ALA A 69 -6.12 0.04 4.01
CA ALA A 69 -6.32 0.35 2.61
C ALA A 69 -5.22 1.26 2.05
N GLU A 70 -4.51 2.01 2.88
CA GLU A 70 -3.40 2.87 2.47
C GLU A 70 -2.28 2.08 1.81
N PHE A 71 -2.06 0.83 2.24
CA PHE A 71 -0.96 -0.02 1.76
C PHE A 71 -1.29 -0.86 0.52
N GLN A 72 -2.43 -0.63 -0.13
CA GLN A 72 -2.76 -1.24 -1.42
C GLN A 72 -1.75 -0.90 -2.52
N GLU A 73 -1.73 -1.70 -3.60
CA GLU A 73 -0.94 -1.37 -4.79
C GLU A 73 -1.43 -0.05 -5.44
N ASN A 74 -0.51 0.62 -6.14
CA ASN A 74 -0.69 1.96 -6.66
C ASN A 74 -1.67 2.04 -7.84
N SER A 75 -1.69 1.06 -8.75
CA SER A 75 -2.42 1.16 -10.00
C SER A 75 -3.89 0.75 -9.89
N ALA A 76 -4.68 1.11 -10.91
CA ALA A 76 -6.09 0.73 -11.05
C ALA A 76 -6.31 -0.47 -11.99
N LYS A 77 -5.25 -1.24 -12.30
CA LYS A 77 -5.40 -2.48 -13.08
C LYS A 77 -6.20 -3.52 -12.28
N PRO A 78 -6.88 -4.47 -12.95
CA PRO A 78 -7.59 -5.54 -12.27
C PRO A 78 -6.73 -6.29 -11.25
N CYS A 79 -5.48 -6.62 -11.60
CA CYS A 79 -4.56 -7.28 -10.69
C CYS A 79 -4.15 -6.44 -9.46
N ASP A 80 -4.31 -5.12 -9.53
CA ASP A 80 -3.93 -4.19 -8.46
C ASP A 80 -5.13 -3.66 -7.68
N THR A 81 -6.33 -4.12 -8.03
CA THR A 81 -7.59 -3.79 -7.36
C THR A 81 -7.98 -4.95 -6.45
N GLY A 82 -8.28 -4.65 -5.18
CA GLY A 82 -8.62 -5.67 -4.19
C GLY A 82 -10.00 -6.30 -4.41
N SER A 83 -10.21 -7.47 -3.80
CA SER A 83 -11.50 -8.17 -3.80
C SER A 83 -12.51 -7.56 -2.82
N ASP A 84 -13.74 -8.11 -2.84
CA ASP A 84 -14.77 -7.78 -1.87
C ASP A 84 -14.27 -7.94 -0.41
N PRO A 85 -14.43 -6.91 0.45
CA PRO A 85 -13.87 -6.93 1.80
C PRO A 85 -14.50 -8.00 2.70
N GLN A 86 -15.79 -8.27 2.54
CA GLN A 86 -16.48 -9.27 3.36
C GLN A 86 -16.00 -10.68 3.02
N ALA A 87 -15.83 -10.98 1.73
CA ALA A 87 -15.26 -12.23 1.27
C ALA A 87 -13.81 -12.42 1.75
N LEU A 88 -13.00 -11.35 1.74
CA LEU A 88 -11.63 -11.40 2.27
C LEU A 88 -11.63 -11.61 3.79
N ALA A 89 -12.45 -10.89 4.55
CA ALA A 89 -12.54 -11.04 6.00
C ALA A 89 -12.97 -12.46 6.40
N ALA A 90 -13.91 -13.06 5.66
CA ALA A 90 -14.32 -14.44 5.87
C ALA A 90 -13.19 -15.45 5.60
N ALA A 91 -12.32 -15.18 4.62
CA ALA A 91 -11.19 -16.05 4.28
C ALA A 91 -9.97 -15.86 5.20
N TRP A 92 -9.81 -14.69 5.81
CA TRP A 92 -8.72 -14.35 6.74
C TRP A 92 -9.24 -13.85 8.09
N PRO A 93 -9.91 -14.71 8.89
CA PRO A 93 -10.55 -14.31 10.15
C PRO A 93 -9.57 -13.97 11.27
N ALA A 94 -8.28 -14.31 11.11
CA ALA A 94 -7.23 -13.97 12.06
C ALA A 94 -6.77 -12.50 11.95
N PHE A 95 -7.17 -11.79 10.89
CA PHE A 95 -6.85 -10.38 10.70
C PHE A 95 -7.96 -9.51 11.30
N ASP A 96 -7.57 -8.37 11.86
CA ASP A 96 -8.50 -7.31 12.23
C ASP A 96 -8.81 -6.44 11.00
N TRP A 97 -10.10 -6.32 10.72
CA TRP A 97 -10.66 -5.57 9.60
C TRP A 97 -11.37 -4.29 10.06
N SER A 98 -11.37 -4.00 11.37
CA SER A 98 -12.10 -2.87 11.95
C SER A 98 -11.60 -1.49 11.48
N ALA A 99 -10.32 -1.40 11.13
CA ALA A 99 -9.68 -0.19 10.63
C ALA A 99 -9.74 -0.04 9.09
N LEU A 100 -10.36 -0.99 8.38
CA LEU A 100 -10.41 -0.94 6.93
C LEU A 100 -11.32 0.21 6.46
N ASP A 101 -10.76 1.12 5.66
CA ASP A 101 -11.52 2.20 5.02
C ASP A 101 -12.65 1.61 4.14
N PRO A 102 -13.92 1.99 4.36
CA PRO A 102 -15.05 1.54 3.53
C PRO A 102 -14.93 1.89 2.04
N ALA A 103 -14.07 2.83 1.67
CA ALA A 103 -13.79 3.13 0.26
C ALA A 103 -13.01 2.00 -0.44
N PHE A 104 -12.34 1.10 0.30
CA PHE A 104 -11.70 -0.07 -0.28
C PHE A 104 -12.76 -1.00 -0.95
N PRO A 105 -12.52 -1.54 -2.16
CA PRO A 105 -11.28 -1.55 -2.95
C PRO A 105 -11.15 -0.46 -4.02
N ALA A 106 -11.90 0.64 -3.92
CA ALA A 106 -11.89 1.68 -4.93
C ALA A 106 -10.51 2.32 -5.13
N LYS A 107 -10.20 2.68 -6.38
CA LYS A 107 -8.95 3.35 -6.79
C LYS A 107 -9.20 4.83 -7.12
N THR A 108 -9.87 5.51 -6.20
CA THR A 108 -10.29 6.92 -6.34
C THR A 108 -9.98 7.69 -5.05
N GLY A 109 -10.04 9.02 -5.09
CA GLY A 109 -9.84 9.87 -3.90
C GLY A 109 -8.43 9.75 -3.34
N LEU A 110 -8.28 9.23 -2.11
CA LEU A 110 -6.96 8.95 -1.53
C LEU A 110 -6.25 7.79 -2.25
N TYR A 111 -7.00 6.87 -2.87
CA TYR A 111 -6.49 5.65 -3.48
C TYR A 111 -6.23 5.75 -4.99
N GLU A 112 -6.41 6.94 -5.57
CA GLU A 112 -6.22 7.17 -7.00
C GLU A 112 -4.78 6.93 -7.46
N PHE A 113 -4.65 6.46 -8.70
CA PHE A 113 -3.34 6.25 -9.34
C PHE A 113 -2.85 7.53 -10.02
N SER A 114 -2.54 8.55 -9.21
CA SER A 114 -1.97 9.82 -9.64
C SER A 114 -0.76 10.18 -8.77
N LYS A 115 0.09 11.10 -9.23
CA LYS A 115 1.21 11.59 -8.42
C LYS A 115 0.69 12.21 -7.12
N GLU A 116 -0.35 13.04 -7.20
CA GLU A 116 -0.95 13.68 -6.04
C GLU A 116 -1.55 12.66 -5.06
N GLY A 117 -2.38 11.73 -5.55
CA GLY A 117 -3.02 10.70 -4.74
C GLY A 117 -2.01 9.83 -4.01
N LEU A 118 -0.96 9.37 -4.71
CA LEU A 118 0.09 8.56 -4.12
C LEU A 118 0.96 9.33 -3.13
N THR A 119 1.25 10.62 -3.36
CA THR A 119 1.90 11.48 -2.37
C THR A 119 1.04 11.57 -1.11
N ARG A 120 -0.23 11.99 -1.24
CA ARG A 120 -1.15 12.14 -0.10
C ARG A 120 -1.32 10.84 0.68
N ARG A 121 -1.49 9.72 -0.02
CA ARG A 121 -1.61 8.38 0.60
C ARG A 121 -0.34 7.95 1.30
N GLY A 122 0.81 8.22 0.70
CA GLY A 122 2.12 7.98 1.27
C GLY A 122 2.35 8.73 2.59
N GLU A 123 2.00 10.02 2.61
CA GLU A 123 2.06 10.82 3.84
C GLU A 123 1.09 10.31 4.91
N ALA A 124 -0.14 9.96 4.53
CA ALA A 124 -1.12 9.40 5.45
C ALA A 124 -0.61 8.10 6.08
N ALA A 125 -0.04 7.19 5.27
CA ALA A 125 0.56 5.94 5.75
C ALA A 125 1.71 6.18 6.72
N ARG A 126 2.63 7.11 6.41
CA ARG A 126 3.74 7.45 7.31
C ARG A 126 3.29 8.14 8.60
N ARG A 127 2.34 9.07 8.53
CA ARG A 127 1.74 9.70 9.72
C ARG A 127 1.10 8.64 10.63
N TRP A 128 0.35 7.71 10.04
CA TRP A 128 -0.25 6.61 10.77
C TRP A 128 0.80 5.73 11.45
N LEU A 129 1.87 5.34 10.73
CA LEU A 129 2.97 4.54 11.28
C LEU A 129 3.70 5.26 12.41
N ARG A 130 3.95 6.56 12.26
CA ARG A 130 4.65 7.38 13.26
C ARG A 130 3.84 7.59 14.54
N ALA A 131 2.51 7.53 14.45
CA ALA A 131 1.61 7.68 15.59
C ALA A 131 1.40 6.38 16.38
N ARG A 132 2.01 5.27 15.97
CA ARG A 132 1.90 3.97 16.65
C ARG A 132 2.68 3.95 17.97
N GLU A 133 2.14 3.22 18.94
CA GLU A 133 2.82 2.93 20.20
C GLU A 133 3.75 1.71 20.10
N GLU A 134 3.51 0.84 19.10
CA GLU A 134 4.33 -0.32 18.81
C GLU A 134 5.72 0.09 18.31
N LYS A 135 6.75 -0.62 18.78
CA LYS A 135 8.14 -0.29 18.45
C LYS A 135 8.53 -0.82 17.08
N VAL A 136 8.06 -2.02 16.74
CA VAL A 136 8.34 -2.66 15.45
C VAL A 136 7.03 -3.04 14.77
N VAL A 137 6.72 -2.34 13.68
CA VAL A 137 5.57 -2.61 12.82
C VAL A 137 6.04 -3.29 11.53
N ALA A 138 5.60 -4.52 11.29
CA ALA A 138 5.85 -5.21 10.03
C ALA A 138 4.77 -4.85 9.00
N VAL A 139 5.16 -4.12 7.96
CA VAL A 139 4.25 -3.72 6.87
C VAL A 139 4.40 -4.65 5.66
N VAL A 140 3.32 -5.32 5.26
CA VAL A 140 3.25 -6.17 4.06
C VAL A 140 2.42 -5.48 2.99
N SER A 141 3.10 -4.97 1.96
CA SER A 141 2.51 -4.15 0.90
C SER A 141 3.09 -4.55 -0.47
N HIS A 142 3.03 -3.65 -1.45
CA HIS A 142 3.39 -3.91 -2.84
C HIS A 142 4.52 -2.99 -3.28
N ALA A 143 5.40 -3.50 -4.13
CA ALA A 143 6.62 -2.79 -4.53
C ALA A 143 6.33 -1.43 -5.19
N GLY A 144 5.27 -1.33 -5.99
CA GLY A 144 4.90 -0.08 -6.66
C GLY A 144 4.56 1.02 -5.66
N PHE A 145 3.66 0.75 -4.72
CA PHE A 145 3.29 1.71 -3.69
C PHE A 145 4.42 2.01 -2.70
N LEU A 146 5.15 1.00 -2.21
CA LEU A 146 6.26 1.24 -1.27
C LEU A 146 7.33 2.16 -1.87
N ARG A 147 7.68 1.94 -3.16
CA ARG A 147 8.70 2.72 -3.87
C ARG A 147 8.32 4.17 -4.09
N VAL A 148 7.06 4.53 -4.31
CA VAL A 148 6.70 5.92 -4.65
C VAL A 148 5.95 6.65 -3.55
N GLY A 149 5.30 5.89 -2.67
CA GLY A 149 4.44 6.40 -1.62
C GLY A 149 5.10 6.39 -0.26
N VAL A 150 5.91 5.38 0.09
CA VAL A 150 6.31 5.15 1.49
C VAL A 150 7.80 5.36 1.72
N SER A 151 8.65 4.49 1.18
CA SER A 151 10.08 4.39 1.52
C SER A 151 11.02 4.91 0.46
N TYR A 152 10.56 5.09 -0.78
CA TYR A 152 11.42 5.47 -1.90
C TYR A 152 12.48 4.43 -2.25
N CYS A 153 12.29 3.16 -1.90
CA CYS A 153 13.21 2.07 -2.22
C CYS A 153 12.59 1.06 -3.20
N ALA A 154 13.42 0.34 -3.96
CA ALA A 154 12.96 -0.79 -4.76
C ALA A 154 12.77 -2.06 -3.91
N TYR A 155 11.83 -2.93 -4.32
CA TYR A 155 11.52 -4.19 -3.66
C TYR A 155 11.32 -5.30 -4.70
N ASP A 156 12.07 -6.38 -4.58
CA ASP A 156 11.77 -7.64 -5.27
C ASP A 156 10.79 -8.49 -4.42
N ASN A 157 10.22 -9.53 -5.02
CA ASN A 157 9.26 -10.42 -4.41
C ASN A 157 9.78 -11.05 -3.12
N ALA A 158 9.00 -10.83 -2.05
CA ALA A 158 9.29 -11.33 -0.70
C ALA A 158 10.68 -10.93 -0.17
N ASP A 159 11.21 -9.79 -0.59
CA ASP A 159 12.32 -9.12 0.10
C ASP A 159 11.77 -8.14 1.14
N PHE A 160 12.61 -7.67 2.05
CA PHE A 160 12.22 -6.72 3.10
C PHE A 160 13.29 -5.65 3.32
N ARG A 161 12.89 -4.53 3.91
CA ARG A 161 13.78 -3.44 4.31
C ARG A 161 13.39 -2.96 5.70
N ILE A 162 14.37 -2.51 6.47
CA ILE A 162 14.15 -2.03 7.84
C ILE A 162 14.42 -0.53 7.86
N PHE A 163 13.51 0.22 8.47
CA PHE A 163 13.61 1.67 8.57
C PHE A 163 13.35 2.13 9.99
N GLU A 164 13.97 3.25 10.35
CA GLU A 164 13.57 4.07 11.47
C GLU A 164 13.12 5.44 10.96
N PHE A 165 12.28 6.12 11.71
CA PHE A 165 12.01 7.52 11.42
C PHE A 165 13.18 8.39 11.83
N ALA A 166 13.53 9.37 11.00
CA ALA A 166 14.46 10.42 11.38
C ALA A 166 13.95 11.21 12.61
N GLU A 167 14.90 11.70 13.41
CA GLU A 167 14.62 12.62 14.52
C GLU A 167 14.07 13.96 14.00
N GLY A 168 13.12 14.54 14.74
CA GLY A 168 12.46 15.81 14.39
C GLY A 168 11.13 15.64 13.66
N GLU A 169 10.35 16.71 13.62
CA GLU A 169 9.14 16.80 12.79
C GLU A 169 9.55 17.27 11.38
N GLU A 170 9.51 16.36 10.43
CA GLU A 170 9.67 16.68 9.01
C GLU A 170 8.27 16.71 8.33
N GLU A 171 8.09 17.59 7.34
CA GLU A 171 6.86 17.66 6.53
C GLU A 171 6.52 16.30 5.89
N GLY A 172 5.25 16.08 5.52
CA GLY A 172 4.85 14.89 4.74
C GLY A 172 4.87 13.56 5.51
N GLY A 173 4.74 13.58 6.84
CA GLY A 173 4.61 12.38 7.67
C GLY A 173 5.92 11.80 8.20
N GLY A 174 7.04 12.50 8.02
CA GLY A 174 8.36 12.10 8.51
C GLY A 174 9.15 11.28 7.50
N ARG A 175 10.47 11.42 7.53
CA ARG A 175 11.40 10.68 6.67
C ARG A 175 11.82 9.37 7.31
N LEU A 176 11.91 8.34 6.46
CA LEU A 176 12.43 7.02 6.81
C LEU A 176 13.92 6.95 6.50
N VAL A 177 14.69 6.39 7.42
CA VAL A 177 16.12 6.11 7.29
C VAL A 177 16.28 4.60 7.28
N GLU A 178 16.78 4.04 6.18
CA GLU A 178 17.00 2.60 6.06
C GLU A 178 18.18 2.16 6.93
N TRP A 179 18.08 1.00 7.56
CA TRP A 179 19.21 0.39 8.26
C TRP A 179 20.26 -0.11 7.28
N ALA A 180 21.54 0.09 7.61
CA ALA A 180 22.67 -0.41 6.84
C ALA A 180 22.55 -1.91 6.52
N LEU A 181 21.99 -2.70 7.45
CA LEU A 181 21.73 -4.13 7.29
C LEU A 181 20.96 -4.47 6.01
N THR A 182 19.99 -3.65 5.62
CA THR A 182 19.19 -3.86 4.40
C THR A 182 19.64 -2.96 3.26
N GLU A 183 20.08 -1.73 3.54
CA GLU A 183 20.54 -0.77 2.53
C GLU A 183 21.74 -1.31 1.74
N GLU A 184 22.79 -1.77 2.44
CA GLU A 184 24.05 -2.21 1.84
C GLU A 184 23.90 -3.46 0.97
N ARG A 185 22.79 -4.20 1.12
CA ARG A 185 22.53 -5.45 0.42
C ARG A 185 21.46 -5.32 -0.66
N GLY A 186 20.68 -4.24 -0.65
CA GLY A 186 19.51 -4.11 -1.51
C GLY A 186 18.35 -4.96 -0.97
N GLY A 187 18.00 -4.74 0.29
CA GLY A 187 17.02 -5.55 1.03
C GLY A 187 17.69 -6.62 1.91
N GLY A 188 16.94 -7.11 2.90
CA GLY A 188 17.42 -8.09 3.88
C GLY A 188 17.72 -9.47 3.29
N LEU A 189 17.11 -9.81 2.14
CA LEU A 189 17.48 -10.96 1.33
C LEU A 189 18.46 -10.61 0.20
N GLY A 190 18.74 -9.33 -0.01
CA GLY A 190 19.65 -8.83 -1.05
C GLY A 190 19.17 -9.07 -2.48
N LYS A 191 17.85 -9.05 -2.70
CA LYS A 191 17.25 -9.30 -4.02
C LYS A 191 16.90 -8.00 -4.73
N SER A 192 16.69 -6.93 -3.97
CA SER A 192 16.19 -5.66 -4.47
C SER A 192 17.32 -4.75 -4.94
N GLU A 193 16.99 -3.81 -5.83
CA GLU A 193 17.95 -2.79 -6.27
C GLU A 193 18.29 -1.82 -5.13
N LYS A 194 19.57 -1.41 -5.02
CA LYS A 194 20.03 -0.47 -4.01
C LYS A 194 19.73 0.97 -4.42
N GLY A 195 19.45 1.82 -3.43
CA GLY A 195 19.30 3.26 -3.63
C GLY A 195 17.88 3.78 -3.39
N VAL A 196 17.74 5.08 -3.67
CA VAL A 196 16.49 5.83 -3.54
C VAL A 196 15.95 6.11 -4.93
N PHE A 197 14.68 5.78 -5.14
CA PHE A 197 13.97 5.87 -6.41
C PHE A 197 12.82 6.85 -6.25
N GLY A 198 12.83 7.90 -7.07
CA GLY A 198 11.78 8.89 -7.09
C GLY A 198 10.71 8.60 -8.14
N TRP A 199 9.90 9.63 -8.38
CA TRP A 199 8.78 9.61 -9.32
C TRP A 199 9.21 9.37 -10.77
N GLU A 200 10.46 9.62 -11.13
CA GLU A 200 11.02 9.37 -12.46
C GLU A 200 10.91 7.91 -12.90
N THR A 201 10.81 6.98 -11.93
CA THR A 201 10.62 5.56 -12.19
C THR A 201 9.16 5.17 -12.45
N GLN A 202 8.21 6.08 -12.17
CA GLN A 202 6.78 5.81 -12.24
C GLN A 202 6.16 6.49 -13.46
N ARG A 203 5.47 5.71 -14.28
CA ARG A 203 4.67 6.23 -15.38
C ARG A 203 3.20 6.26 -14.98
N PHE A 204 2.60 7.43 -15.07
CA PHE A 204 1.16 7.61 -14.93
C PHE A 204 0.50 7.55 -16.31
N PRO A 205 -0.78 7.14 -16.41
CA PRO A 205 -1.55 7.36 -17.62
C PRO A 205 -1.48 8.84 -17.98
N GLU A 206 -1.33 9.17 -19.26
CA GLU A 206 -1.43 10.56 -19.71
C GLU A 206 -2.74 11.14 -19.19
N GLU A 207 -2.68 12.27 -18.49
CA GLU A 207 -3.87 13.01 -18.10
C GLU A 207 -4.65 13.30 -19.38
N LYS A 208 -5.76 12.60 -19.60
CA LYS A 208 -6.74 13.09 -20.55
C LYS A 208 -7.13 14.46 -20.02
N GLU A 209 -6.73 15.50 -20.74
CA GLU A 209 -7.14 16.88 -20.49
C GLU A 209 -8.59 16.85 -20.00
N ARG A 210 -8.80 17.31 -18.76
CA ARG A 210 -10.15 17.64 -18.30
C ARG A 210 -10.63 18.68 -19.31
N LYS A 211 -11.40 18.25 -20.31
CA LYS A 211 -12.13 19.19 -21.15
C LYS A 211 -12.93 20.02 -20.17
N ALA A 212 -12.52 21.28 -20.02
CA ALA A 212 -13.36 22.29 -19.45
C ALA A 212 -14.67 22.18 -20.22
N ASP A 213 -15.75 21.89 -19.51
CA ASP A 213 -17.09 21.98 -20.05
C ASP A 213 -17.22 23.45 -20.46
N GLU A 214 -17.03 23.72 -21.75
CA GLU A 214 -17.16 25.05 -22.33
C GLU A 214 -18.59 25.47 -22.04
N GLY A 215 -18.72 26.50 -21.20
CA GLY A 215 -19.98 27.07 -20.79
C GLY A 215 -20.87 27.31 -21.98
N VAL A 216 -22.06 26.72 -21.94
CA VAL A 216 -23.19 27.12 -22.76
C VAL A 216 -23.40 28.63 -22.52
N PRO A 217 -23.34 29.50 -23.54
CA PRO A 217 -23.67 30.90 -23.37
C PRO A 217 -25.16 31.03 -23.04
N ALA A 218 -25.46 31.72 -21.96
CA ALA A 218 -26.81 32.09 -21.57
C ALA A 218 -27.17 33.46 -22.19
N GLU A 219 -28.05 33.45 -23.19
CA GLU A 219 -28.92 34.55 -23.63
C GLU A 219 -30.22 33.83 -24.07
N ASP A 220 -31.43 34.04 -23.54
CA ASP A 220 -32.12 35.29 -23.22
C ASP A 220 -33.01 35.14 -21.96
N ALA A 221 -33.00 36.18 -21.12
CA ALA A 221 -33.96 36.35 -20.03
C ALA A 221 -35.10 37.27 -20.47
N GLN A 222 -36.31 36.70 -20.61
CA GLN A 222 -37.57 37.45 -20.46
C GLN A 222 -38.56 36.61 -19.65
N GLY A 223 -39.07 37.19 -18.55
CA GLY A 223 -40.37 36.82 -17.99
C GLY A 223 -40.37 36.13 -16.62
N LEU A 224 -40.45 36.96 -15.58
CA LEU A 224 -41.38 36.87 -14.43
C LEU A 224 -41.61 35.51 -13.73
N GLY A 225 -41.25 35.48 -12.44
CA GLY A 225 -41.82 34.54 -11.47
C GLY A 225 -41.02 34.48 -10.17
N GLU A 226 -41.40 35.26 -9.17
CA GLU A 226 -40.99 35.02 -7.77
C GLU A 226 -41.44 33.63 -7.30
N VAL A 227 -40.60 32.90 -6.54
CA VAL A 227 -40.89 32.25 -5.23
C VAL A 227 -39.72 31.33 -4.77
N LYS A 228 -39.04 31.78 -3.70
CA LYS A 228 -38.49 31.11 -2.49
C LYS A 228 -37.97 29.63 -2.45
N VAL A 229 -36.72 29.53 -1.94
CA VAL A 229 -36.21 28.74 -0.76
C VAL A 229 -35.69 27.27 -0.91
N VAL A 230 -34.38 27.12 -0.62
CA VAL A 230 -33.59 26.10 0.14
C VAL A 230 -33.30 24.70 -0.44
N SER A 231 -31.99 24.45 -0.64
CA SER A 231 -31.18 23.39 0.03
C SER A 231 -29.71 23.81 0.06
#